data_AF-A0A8I1JJX6-F1
#
_entry.id   AF-A0A8I1JJX6-F1
#
_cell.length_a   1.000
_cell.length_b   1.000
_cell.length_c   1.000
_cell.angle_alpha   90.00
_cell.angle_beta   90.00
_cell.angle_gamma   90.00
#
_symmetry.space_group_name_H-M   'P 1'
#
loop_
_entity.id
_entity.type
_entity.pdbx_description
1 polymer ?
#
loop_
_entity_poly.entity_id
_entity_poly.type
_entity_poly.pdbx_seq_one_letter_code
_entity_poly.pdbx_strand_id
1 'polypeptide(L)'
;MPSKISLRKLVKRTAAAVLVSSFMVGGTTASNIYVEGSTPSRMYEVVKPVVGADVTPIFFLGSDALLFNNSVDPDLAERAGVGEETIQYYLANLKPDSFKYGIEGYALGGYGAPGNEESNRTCAIVLATDAQMKTTSTMFHESVHCRAFADLRADPVASRAAVAMNRPSLGMTDGQFMSLFHEVLAAYIQVAYAANDGVVDGIGMVMRAAKPDKNTATSIGFRTARNALKVCRQKGACSTKASDVVRMLQDNTFARGQMILDIKELFEAAKESGYVVENH
;
A
#
# COMPACT_ATOMS: atom_id res chain seq x y z
N MET A 1 -27.97 6.84 -68.47
CA MET A 1 -26.77 6.16 -67.94
C MET A 1 -25.56 6.62 -68.75
N PRO A 2 -24.40 6.98 -68.20
CA PRO A 2 -24.02 7.52 -66.88
C PRO A 2 -23.73 9.05 -66.94
N SER A 3 -23.71 9.71 -65.77
CA SER A 3 -23.45 11.16 -65.64
C SER A 3 -21.96 11.49 -65.76
N LYS A 4 -21.68 12.57 -66.49
CA LYS A 4 -20.35 13.17 -66.70
C LYS A 4 -19.76 13.70 -65.39
N ILE A 5 -18.55 13.25 -65.08
CA ILE A 5 -17.61 13.94 -64.19
C ILE A 5 -16.95 15.05 -65.01
N SER A 6 -16.95 16.30 -64.51
CA SER A 6 -15.87 17.24 -64.83
C SER A 6 -15.81 18.41 -63.84
N LEU A 7 -14.69 18.43 -63.11
CA LEU A 7 -13.83 19.56 -62.76
C LEU A 7 -14.38 20.84 -62.09
N ARG A 8 -13.59 21.25 -61.08
CA ARG A 8 -13.24 22.64 -60.71
C ARG A 8 -14.27 23.42 -59.90
N LYS A 9 -14.18 23.21 -58.59
CA LYS A 9 -14.22 24.18 -57.48
C LYS A 9 -13.98 23.29 -56.25
N LEU A 10 -12.99 23.48 -55.38
CA LEU A 10 -12.58 24.71 -54.75
C LEU A 10 -11.28 24.40 -54.00
N VAL A 11 -10.13 24.82 -54.56
CA VAL A 11 -8.92 25.00 -53.76
C VAL A 11 -9.10 26.30 -52.99
N LYS A 12 -9.26 26.22 -51.67
CA LYS A 12 -8.81 27.22 -50.68
C LYS A 12 -9.25 26.81 -49.28
N ARG A 13 -8.26 26.58 -48.41
CA ARG A 13 -8.23 26.83 -46.95
C ARG A 13 -9.36 26.15 -46.15
N THR A 14 -9.08 25.21 -45.26
CA THR A 14 -8.37 25.48 -44.00
C THR A 14 -7.88 24.16 -43.40
N ALA A 15 -6.60 24.12 -43.04
CA ALA A 15 -6.15 23.27 -41.95
C ALA A 15 -6.88 23.73 -40.68
N ALA A 16 -7.61 22.84 -40.02
CA ALA A 16 -8.20 23.10 -38.73
C ALA A 16 -8.25 21.80 -37.91
N ALA A 17 -7.39 21.77 -36.90
CA ALA A 17 -7.49 21.02 -35.66
C ALA A 17 -7.63 19.49 -35.77
N VAL A 18 -6.48 18.83 -35.92
CA VAL A 18 -6.23 17.65 -35.09
C VAL A 18 -6.20 18.18 -33.65
N LEU A 19 -7.33 18.10 -32.96
CA LEU A 19 -7.38 18.18 -31.51
C LEU A 19 -6.61 16.96 -31.00
N VAL A 20 -5.29 17.12 -30.89
CA VAL A 20 -4.52 16.38 -29.91
C VAL A 20 -5.10 16.87 -28.59
N SER A 21 -6.05 16.11 -28.07
CA SER A 21 -6.43 16.14 -26.67
C SER A 21 -5.14 15.83 -25.92
N SER A 22 -4.38 16.87 -25.61
CA SER A 22 -3.42 16.83 -24.54
C SER A 22 -4.24 16.50 -23.31
N PHE A 23 -4.36 15.21 -23.00
CA PHE A 23 -4.64 14.79 -21.65
C PHE A 23 -3.63 15.54 -20.81
N MET A 24 -4.13 16.55 -20.10
CA MET A 24 -3.39 17.11 -19.00
C MET A 24 -3.09 15.90 -18.13
N VAL A 25 -1.82 15.48 -18.14
CA VAL A 25 -1.25 14.64 -17.10
C VAL A 25 -1.18 15.55 -15.86
N GLY A 26 -2.36 15.94 -15.36
CA GLY A 26 -2.51 16.58 -14.08
C GLY A 26 -2.06 15.53 -13.09
N GLY A 27 -1.02 15.85 -12.31
CA GLY A 27 -0.59 15.00 -11.22
C GLY A 27 -1.81 14.73 -10.34
N THR A 28 -2.33 13.51 -10.42
CA THR A 28 -3.46 13.05 -9.63
C THR A 28 -2.97 12.96 -8.20
N THR A 29 -3.35 13.93 -7.39
CA THR A 29 -3.14 13.89 -5.95
C THR A 29 -4.09 12.86 -5.34
N ALA A 30 -3.61 12.05 -4.39
CA ALA A 30 -4.42 11.18 -3.55
C ALA A 30 -5.71 11.88 -3.16
N SER A 31 -6.83 11.21 -3.40
CA SER A 31 -8.14 11.84 -3.26
C SER A 31 -9.06 10.98 -2.41
N ASN A 32 -9.86 11.63 -1.57
CA ASN A 32 -11.02 10.99 -0.99
C ASN A 32 -12.01 10.75 -2.13
N ILE A 33 -12.23 9.48 -2.51
CA ILE A 33 -13.15 9.12 -3.58
C ILE A 33 -14.58 8.85 -3.09
N TYR A 34 -14.84 9.08 -1.80
CA TYR A 34 -16.10 8.71 -1.16
C TYR A 34 -16.97 9.93 -0.88
N VAL A 35 -18.28 9.74 -1.02
CA VAL A 35 -19.30 10.73 -0.68
C VAL A 35 -19.10 11.24 0.75
N GLU A 36 -19.10 12.56 0.92
CA GLU A 36 -18.90 13.22 2.21
C GLU A 36 -19.89 12.70 3.27
N GLY A 37 -19.40 12.48 4.50
CA GLY A 37 -20.20 11.96 5.61
C GLY A 37 -20.39 10.44 5.61
N SER A 38 -20.05 9.74 4.53
CA SER A 38 -20.03 8.27 4.50
C SER A 38 -18.97 7.70 5.46
N THR A 39 -19.14 6.43 5.86
CA THR A 39 -18.13 5.71 6.64
C THR A 39 -16.74 5.69 5.96
N PRO A 40 -16.60 5.28 4.69
CA PRO A 40 -15.29 5.26 4.04
C PRO A 40 -14.68 6.67 3.86
N SER A 41 -15.50 7.71 3.69
CA SER A 41 -15.02 9.10 3.69
C SER A 41 -14.40 9.50 5.03
N ARG A 42 -14.97 9.08 6.16
CA ARG A 42 -14.37 9.27 7.50
C ARG A 42 -13.12 8.43 7.71
N MET A 43 -13.08 7.21 7.17
CA MET A 43 -11.89 6.35 7.22
C MET A 43 -10.72 6.97 6.46
N TYR A 44 -11.00 7.63 5.32
CA TYR A 44 -9.97 8.35 4.56
C TYR A 44 -9.21 9.37 5.42
N GLU A 45 -9.92 10.14 6.26
CA GLU A 45 -9.26 11.14 7.13
C GLU A 45 -8.29 10.52 8.14
N VAL A 46 -8.46 9.25 8.53
CA VAL A 46 -7.51 8.53 9.41
C VAL A 46 -6.23 8.15 8.67
N VAL A 47 -6.35 7.74 7.41
CA VAL A 47 -5.21 7.22 6.63
C VAL A 47 -4.48 8.30 5.82
N LYS A 48 -5.15 9.42 5.54
CA LYS A 48 -4.63 10.57 4.79
C LYS A 48 -3.25 11.06 5.25
N PRO A 49 -2.94 11.15 6.56
CA PRO A 49 -1.61 11.58 7.01
C PRO A 49 -0.48 10.65 6.54
N VAL A 50 -0.78 9.38 6.23
CA VAL A 50 0.19 8.36 5.85
C VAL A 50 0.29 8.19 4.35
N VAL A 51 -0.84 8.00 3.67
CA VAL A 51 -0.86 7.80 2.22
C VAL A 51 -0.41 9.06 1.46
N GLY A 52 -0.57 10.22 2.10
CA GLY A 52 -0.11 11.50 1.58
C GLY A 52 -0.86 11.89 0.31
N ALA A 53 -0.19 12.60 -0.60
CA ALA A 53 -0.75 13.05 -1.87
C ALA A 53 -0.52 12.06 -3.02
N ASP A 54 0.06 10.88 -2.77
CA ASP A 54 0.54 10.00 -3.85
C ASP A 54 -0.30 8.73 -4.03
N VAL A 55 -1.09 8.34 -3.02
CA VAL A 55 -1.86 7.09 -3.02
C VAL A 55 -3.32 7.33 -2.61
N THR A 56 -4.24 6.96 -3.49
CA THR A 56 -5.69 6.90 -3.25
C THR A 56 -6.04 5.53 -2.66
N PRO A 57 -6.49 5.45 -1.39
CA PRO A 57 -6.91 4.20 -0.78
C PRO A 57 -8.33 3.78 -1.22
N ILE A 58 -8.52 2.49 -1.47
CA ILE A 58 -9.82 1.88 -1.75
C ILE A 58 -10.15 0.89 -0.64
N PHE A 59 -11.21 1.13 0.12
CA PHE A 59 -11.61 0.30 1.25
C PHE A 59 -12.51 -0.86 0.83
N PHE A 60 -12.20 -2.05 1.34
CA PHE A 60 -13.03 -3.25 1.23
C PHE A 60 -13.29 -3.85 2.62
N LEU A 61 -14.45 -4.47 2.81
CA LEU A 61 -14.78 -5.24 4.01
C LEU A 61 -14.74 -6.74 3.69
N GLY A 62 -14.05 -7.53 4.51
CA GLY A 62 -13.83 -8.95 4.26
C GLY A 62 -15.11 -9.79 4.14
N SER A 63 -16.12 -9.50 4.95
CA SER A 63 -17.41 -10.18 4.92
C SER A 63 -18.37 -9.68 3.84
N ASP A 64 -18.13 -8.47 3.30
CA ASP A 64 -18.91 -7.85 2.23
C ASP A 64 -17.99 -6.90 1.45
N ALA A 65 -17.28 -7.46 0.48
CA ALA A 65 -16.24 -6.75 -0.25
C ALA A 65 -16.77 -5.44 -0.88
N LEU A 66 -18.02 -5.44 -1.33
CA LEU A 66 -18.61 -4.31 -2.04
C LEU A 66 -19.35 -3.31 -1.15
N LEU A 67 -19.36 -3.50 0.18
CA LEU A 67 -20.12 -2.68 1.11
C LEU A 67 -19.95 -1.17 0.86
N PHE A 68 -18.72 -0.74 0.55
CA PHE A 68 -18.39 0.67 0.36
C PHE A 68 -18.49 1.19 -1.06
N ASN A 69 -18.73 0.31 -2.03
CA ASN A 69 -18.77 0.70 -3.45
C ASN A 69 -19.91 1.68 -3.72
N ASN A 70 -21.04 1.54 -3.04
CA ASN A 70 -22.19 2.46 -3.14
C ASN A 70 -21.91 3.86 -2.58
N SER A 71 -20.82 4.05 -1.83
CA SER A 71 -20.41 5.34 -1.28
C SER A 71 -19.31 6.00 -2.12
N VAL A 72 -18.88 5.38 -3.23
CA VAL A 72 -17.93 6.00 -4.16
C VAL A 72 -18.64 7.08 -4.95
N ASP A 73 -18.05 8.27 -4.99
CA ASP A 73 -18.47 9.35 -5.86
C ASP A 73 -17.80 9.15 -7.24
N PRO A 74 -18.58 8.95 -8.32
CA PRO A 74 -18.02 8.65 -9.64
C PRO A 74 -17.09 9.76 -10.17
N ASP A 75 -17.39 11.03 -9.91
CA ASP A 75 -16.59 12.17 -10.39
C ASP A 75 -15.26 12.25 -9.61
N LEU A 76 -15.28 11.94 -8.31
CA LEU A 76 -14.04 11.86 -7.52
C LEU A 76 -13.20 10.64 -7.91
N ALA A 77 -13.81 9.49 -8.17
CA ALA A 77 -13.12 8.29 -8.63
C ALA A 77 -12.45 8.52 -9.99
N GLU A 78 -13.16 9.10 -10.97
CA GLU A 78 -12.60 9.44 -12.28
C GLU A 78 -11.41 10.39 -12.16
N ARG A 79 -11.53 11.46 -11.37
CA ARG A 79 -10.42 12.40 -11.11
C ARG A 79 -9.22 11.74 -10.44
N ALA A 80 -9.44 10.73 -9.61
CA ALA A 80 -8.39 9.96 -8.96
C ALA A 80 -7.78 8.88 -9.86
N GLY A 81 -8.30 8.68 -11.08
CA GLY A 81 -7.90 7.60 -11.98
C GLY A 81 -8.35 6.21 -11.51
N VAL A 82 -9.38 6.14 -10.66
CA VAL A 82 -9.96 4.89 -10.16
C VAL A 82 -11.13 4.49 -11.06
N GLY A 83 -10.89 3.54 -11.95
CA GLY A 83 -11.91 2.99 -12.84
C GLY A 83 -12.55 1.71 -12.30
N GLU A 84 -13.60 1.24 -12.97
CA GLU A 84 -14.23 -0.05 -12.67
C GLU A 84 -13.20 -1.20 -12.76
N GLU A 85 -12.32 -1.17 -13.75
CA GLU A 85 -11.27 -2.20 -13.91
C GLU A 85 -10.30 -2.25 -12.72
N THR A 86 -9.97 -1.10 -12.13
CA THR A 86 -9.16 -1.01 -10.90
C THR A 86 -9.86 -1.70 -9.74
N ILE A 87 -11.15 -1.44 -9.55
CA ILE A 87 -11.96 -2.05 -8.47
C ILE A 87 -12.08 -3.55 -8.69
N GLN A 88 -12.38 -4.00 -9.93
CA GLN A 88 -12.49 -5.42 -10.27
C GLN A 88 -11.16 -6.16 -10.07
N TYR A 89 -10.04 -5.53 -10.39
CA TYR A 89 -8.72 -6.09 -10.10
C TYR A 89 -8.56 -6.38 -8.59
N TYR A 90 -8.85 -5.40 -7.73
CA TYR A 90 -8.69 -5.61 -6.29
C TYR A 90 -9.65 -6.67 -5.75
N LEU A 91 -10.91 -6.67 -6.20
CA LEU A 91 -11.90 -7.69 -5.84
C LEU A 91 -11.43 -9.11 -6.20
N ALA A 92 -10.87 -9.28 -7.40
CA ALA A 92 -10.36 -10.57 -7.86
C ALA A 92 -9.13 -11.05 -7.08
N ASN A 93 -8.40 -10.13 -6.44
CA ASN A 93 -7.20 -10.42 -5.67
C ASN A 93 -7.43 -10.41 -4.15
N LEU A 94 -8.68 -10.29 -3.70
CA LEU A 94 -9.01 -10.43 -2.28
C LEU A 94 -8.66 -11.83 -1.77
N LYS A 95 -8.22 -11.88 -0.52
CA LYS A 95 -7.81 -13.09 0.18
C LYS A 95 -8.65 -13.29 1.44
N PRO A 96 -9.94 -13.64 1.28
CA PRO A 96 -10.85 -13.80 2.43
C PRO A 96 -10.40 -14.90 3.38
N ASP A 97 -9.65 -15.90 2.90
CA ASP A 97 -9.12 -16.98 3.73
C ASP A 97 -8.05 -16.51 4.72
N SER A 98 -7.36 -15.40 4.45
CA SER A 98 -6.36 -14.81 5.36
C SER A 98 -6.95 -14.54 6.76
N PHE A 99 -8.23 -14.16 6.84
CA PHE A 99 -8.90 -13.86 8.10
C PHE A 99 -9.10 -15.08 9.01
N LYS A 100 -9.12 -16.30 8.44
CA LYS A 100 -9.19 -17.56 9.22
C LYS A 100 -7.94 -17.78 10.07
N TYR A 101 -6.83 -17.13 9.71
CA TYR A 101 -5.55 -17.22 10.40
C TYR A 101 -5.32 -16.06 11.38
N GLY A 102 -6.36 -15.26 11.67
CA GLY A 102 -6.31 -14.17 12.64
C GLY A 102 -5.78 -12.84 12.09
N ILE A 103 -5.60 -12.73 10.77
CA ILE A 103 -5.28 -11.46 10.11
C ILE A 103 -6.49 -10.52 10.27
N GLU A 104 -6.25 -9.27 10.67
CA GLU A 104 -7.30 -8.28 10.94
C GLU A 104 -7.51 -7.29 9.78
N GLY A 105 -6.48 -7.14 8.95
CA GLY A 105 -6.47 -6.32 7.75
C GLY A 105 -5.29 -6.70 6.85
N TYR A 106 -5.36 -6.30 5.58
CA TYR A 106 -4.24 -6.38 4.66
C TYR A 106 -4.37 -5.30 3.58
N ALA A 107 -3.24 -4.92 2.98
CA ALA A 107 -3.20 -4.01 1.86
C ALA A 107 -2.87 -4.74 0.54
N LEU A 108 -3.48 -4.32 -0.56
CA LEU A 108 -3.13 -4.77 -1.91
C LEU A 108 -2.68 -3.58 -2.76
N GLY A 109 -1.50 -3.70 -3.37
CA GLY A 109 -0.98 -2.77 -4.36
C GLY A 109 -0.32 -3.53 -5.52
N GLY A 110 0.23 -2.82 -6.51
CA GLY A 110 1.02 -3.47 -7.57
C GLY A 110 0.85 -2.86 -8.96
N TYR A 111 1.77 -3.24 -9.87
CA TYR A 111 1.75 -2.84 -11.29
C TYR A 111 0.60 -3.48 -12.07
N GLY A 112 0.06 -4.59 -11.58
CA GLY A 112 -1.04 -5.31 -12.24
C GLY A 112 -2.40 -4.64 -12.08
N ALA A 113 -2.53 -3.69 -11.14
CA ALA A 113 -3.78 -2.95 -10.97
C ALA A 113 -3.94 -1.91 -12.11
N PRO A 114 -5.06 -1.91 -12.84
CA PRO A 114 -5.36 -0.86 -13.81
C PRO A 114 -5.31 0.53 -13.17
N GLY A 115 -4.65 1.48 -13.82
CA GLY A 115 -4.41 2.83 -13.28
C GLY A 115 -3.15 2.96 -12.43
N ASN A 116 -2.46 1.84 -12.14
CA ASN A 116 -1.18 1.80 -11.45
C ASN A 116 -0.01 1.50 -12.37
N GLU A 117 -0.04 1.81 -13.66
CA GLU A 117 1.01 1.39 -14.60
C GLU A 117 2.30 2.19 -14.39
N GLU A 118 2.19 3.52 -14.28
CA GLU A 118 3.33 4.43 -14.17
C GLU A 118 3.74 4.71 -12.71
N SER A 119 2.79 4.61 -11.79
CA SER A 119 3.00 4.86 -10.35
C SER A 119 1.96 4.08 -9.56
N ASN A 120 2.26 3.70 -8.31
CA ASN A 120 1.31 2.98 -7.46
C ASN A 120 0.30 3.98 -6.87
N ARG A 121 -0.60 4.49 -7.72
CA ARG A 121 -1.55 5.57 -7.40
C ARG A 121 -2.72 5.10 -6.57
N THR A 122 -3.06 3.82 -6.62
CA THR A 122 -4.14 3.21 -5.87
C THR A 122 -3.62 2.07 -5.02
N CYS A 123 -4.27 1.87 -3.88
CA CYS A 123 -4.02 0.74 -3.01
C CYS A 123 -5.32 0.33 -2.33
N ALA A 124 -5.62 -0.96 -2.30
CA ALA A 124 -6.74 -1.46 -1.52
C ALA A 124 -6.34 -1.66 -0.07
N ILE A 125 -7.19 -1.24 0.86
CA ILE A 125 -7.11 -1.57 2.28
C ILE A 125 -8.33 -2.44 2.60
N VAL A 126 -8.07 -3.68 3.01
CA VAL A 126 -9.10 -4.67 3.31
C VAL A 126 -9.10 -4.94 4.79
N LEU A 127 -10.26 -4.85 5.45
CA LEU A 127 -10.41 -5.11 6.88
C LEU A 127 -11.36 -6.27 7.10
N ALA A 128 -11.12 -7.13 8.09
CA ALA A 128 -11.92 -8.36 8.21
C ALA A 128 -13.37 -8.10 8.66
N THR A 129 -13.60 -7.09 9.51
CA THR A 129 -14.88 -6.81 10.17
C THR A 129 -15.15 -5.32 10.34
N ASP A 130 -16.43 -4.93 10.49
CA ASP A 130 -16.85 -3.57 10.87
C ASP A 130 -16.18 -3.05 12.14
N ALA A 131 -15.89 -3.94 13.09
CA ALA A 131 -15.20 -3.58 14.32
C ALA A 131 -13.77 -3.11 14.05
N GLN A 132 -13.03 -3.81 13.18
CA GLN A 132 -11.68 -3.41 12.79
C GLN A 132 -11.65 -2.12 11.97
N MET A 133 -12.74 -1.78 11.28
CA MET A 133 -12.89 -0.48 10.61
C MET A 133 -12.98 0.70 11.58
N LYS A 134 -13.36 0.44 12.84
CA LYS A 134 -13.33 1.45 13.90
C LYS A 134 -11.98 1.50 14.60
N THR A 135 -11.11 0.52 14.36
CA THR A 135 -9.76 0.46 14.93
C THR A 135 -8.80 1.28 14.07
N THR A 136 -8.66 2.55 14.43
CA THR A 136 -7.76 3.53 13.77
C THR A 136 -6.35 2.99 13.56
N SER A 137 -5.79 2.30 14.55
CA SER A 137 -4.45 1.68 14.46
C SER A 137 -4.32 0.56 13.40
N THR A 138 -5.36 -0.23 13.12
CA THR A 138 -5.30 -1.23 12.04
C THR A 138 -5.38 -0.55 10.68
N MET A 139 -6.29 0.40 10.51
CA MET A 139 -6.34 1.24 9.29
C MET A 139 -5.02 1.97 9.04
N PHE A 140 -4.43 2.53 10.09
CA PHE A 140 -3.14 3.20 10.02
C PHE A 140 -2.05 2.24 9.55
N HIS A 141 -1.98 1.04 10.13
CA HIS A 141 -1.03 0.01 9.71
C HIS A 141 -1.16 -0.35 8.22
N GLU A 142 -2.37 -0.65 7.74
CA GLU A 142 -2.58 -0.98 6.32
C GLU A 142 -2.27 0.20 5.40
N SER A 143 -2.51 1.44 5.84
CA SER A 143 -2.13 2.62 5.07
C SER A 143 -0.61 2.82 4.96
N VAL A 144 0.15 2.36 5.96
CA VAL A 144 1.61 2.35 5.90
C VAL A 144 2.10 1.35 4.84
N HIS A 145 1.47 0.19 4.71
CA HIS A 145 1.76 -0.74 3.61
C HIS A 145 1.54 -0.10 2.24
N CYS A 146 0.38 0.54 2.05
CA CYS A 146 0.07 1.26 0.82
C CYS A 146 1.13 2.31 0.46
N ARG A 147 1.56 3.11 1.47
CA ARG A 147 2.62 4.09 1.29
C ARG A 147 3.96 3.43 0.96
N ALA A 148 4.32 2.36 1.66
CA ALA A 148 5.57 1.64 1.46
C ALA A 148 5.65 1.03 0.05
N PHE A 149 4.55 0.48 -0.47
CA PHE A 149 4.48 -0.02 -1.84
C PHE A 149 4.79 1.10 -2.86
N ALA A 150 4.21 2.29 -2.66
CA ALA A 150 4.47 3.43 -3.53
C ALA A 150 5.92 3.94 -3.44
N ASP A 151 6.45 4.08 -2.22
CA ASP A 151 7.81 4.56 -1.99
C ASP A 151 8.89 3.63 -2.57
N LEU A 152 8.80 2.32 -2.30
CA LEU A 152 9.78 1.35 -2.83
C LEU A 152 9.69 1.24 -4.34
N ARG A 153 8.51 1.45 -4.90
CA ARG A 153 8.32 1.41 -6.34
C ARG A 153 8.87 2.63 -7.05
N ALA A 154 8.70 3.82 -6.47
CA ALA A 154 9.34 5.04 -6.94
C ALA A 154 10.88 4.97 -6.84
N ASP A 155 11.41 3.99 -6.09
CA ASP A 155 12.83 3.79 -5.84
C ASP A 155 13.30 2.36 -6.13
N PRO A 156 13.45 1.98 -7.41
CA PRO A 156 13.83 0.62 -7.78
C PRO A 156 15.18 0.15 -7.20
N VAL A 157 16.06 1.10 -6.86
CA VAL A 157 17.35 0.79 -6.20
C VAL A 157 17.10 0.31 -4.78
N ALA A 158 16.28 1.03 -4.01
CA ALA A 158 15.88 0.58 -2.68
C ALA A 158 15.08 -0.73 -2.76
N SER A 159 14.12 -0.86 -3.68
CA SER A 159 13.36 -2.12 -3.83
C SER A 159 14.28 -3.33 -4.07
N ARG A 160 15.24 -3.24 -5.01
CA ARG A 160 16.22 -4.32 -5.23
C ARG A 160 17.12 -4.56 -4.03
N ALA A 161 17.51 -3.50 -3.32
CA ALA A 161 18.30 -3.63 -2.10
C ALA A 161 17.53 -4.38 -1.01
N ALA A 162 16.23 -4.13 -0.85
CA ALA A 162 15.37 -4.88 0.07
C ALA A 162 15.34 -6.37 -0.28
N VAL A 163 15.06 -6.71 -1.55
CA VAL A 163 15.06 -8.11 -2.02
C VAL A 163 16.41 -8.79 -1.77
N ALA A 164 17.53 -8.09 -2.03
CA ALA A 164 18.88 -8.62 -1.80
C ALA A 164 19.22 -8.88 -0.31
N MET A 165 18.40 -8.39 0.63
CA MET A 165 18.52 -8.76 2.05
C MET A 165 18.00 -10.16 2.34
N ASN A 166 17.21 -10.76 1.45
CA ASN A 166 16.76 -12.13 1.58
C ASN A 166 17.95 -13.08 1.77
N ARG A 167 17.71 -14.16 2.51
CA ARG A 167 18.67 -15.21 2.77
C ARG A 167 18.01 -16.53 2.34
N PRO A 168 18.35 -17.06 1.16
CA PRO A 168 17.78 -18.33 0.67
C PRO A 168 17.92 -19.49 1.66
N SER A 169 18.95 -19.44 2.53
CA SER A 169 19.14 -20.40 3.64
C SER A 169 18.00 -20.43 4.66
N LEU A 170 17.12 -19.43 4.68
CA LEU A 170 15.92 -19.39 5.53
C LEU A 170 14.71 -20.09 4.88
N GLY A 171 14.85 -20.62 3.66
CA GLY A 171 13.80 -21.38 2.98
C GLY A 171 12.64 -20.53 2.46
N MET A 172 12.83 -19.22 2.34
CA MET A 172 11.87 -18.27 1.75
C MET A 172 12.25 -17.92 0.33
N THR A 173 11.26 -17.83 -0.56
CA THR A 173 11.42 -17.14 -1.85
C THR A 173 11.56 -15.63 -1.63
N ASP A 174 12.00 -14.90 -2.67
CA ASP A 174 12.05 -13.43 -2.62
C ASP A 174 10.67 -12.80 -2.41
N GLY A 175 9.62 -13.36 -3.01
CA GLY A 175 8.24 -12.92 -2.81
C GLY A 175 7.77 -13.10 -1.36
N GLN A 176 8.04 -14.26 -0.76
CA GLN A 176 7.71 -14.54 0.65
C GLN A 176 8.49 -13.62 1.59
N PHE A 177 9.78 -13.42 1.31
CA PHE A 177 10.60 -12.48 2.06
C PHE A 177 10.00 -11.07 1.97
N MET A 178 9.65 -10.59 0.78
CA MET A 178 9.11 -9.24 0.61
C MET A 178 7.75 -9.05 1.28
N SER A 179 6.89 -10.08 1.28
CA SER A 179 5.63 -10.06 2.02
C SER A 179 5.86 -9.81 3.52
N LEU A 180 6.76 -10.58 4.15
CA LEU A 180 7.10 -10.40 5.57
C LEU A 180 7.94 -9.15 5.85
N PHE A 181 8.78 -8.74 4.90
CA PHE A 181 9.57 -7.53 5.00
C PHE A 181 8.68 -6.29 5.06
N HIS A 182 7.58 -6.24 4.31
CA HIS A 182 6.61 -5.15 4.40
C HIS A 182 5.99 -5.04 5.80
N GLU A 183 5.70 -6.15 6.49
CA GLU A 183 5.21 -6.13 7.88
C GLU A 183 6.22 -5.46 8.81
N VAL A 184 7.47 -5.90 8.71
CA VAL A 184 8.56 -5.39 9.54
C VAL A 184 8.90 -3.93 9.23
N LEU A 185 8.78 -3.55 7.96
CA LEU A 185 8.91 -2.17 7.50
C LEU A 185 7.78 -1.29 8.03
N ALA A 186 6.54 -1.77 8.00
CA ALA A 186 5.39 -1.07 8.56
C ALA A 186 5.55 -0.85 10.07
N ALA A 187 6.10 -1.82 10.81
CA ALA A 187 6.41 -1.63 12.22
C ALA A 187 7.44 -0.50 12.47
N TYR A 188 8.50 -0.43 11.65
CA TYR A 188 9.47 0.66 11.75
C TYR A 188 8.83 2.02 11.46
N ILE A 189 8.10 2.13 10.35
CA ILE A 189 7.51 3.38 9.88
C ILE A 189 6.43 3.88 10.86
N GLN A 190 5.63 2.99 11.44
CA GLN A 190 4.68 3.35 12.50
C GLN A 190 5.35 3.97 13.73
N VAL A 191 6.52 3.45 14.13
CA VAL A 191 7.33 4.05 15.18
C VAL A 191 7.86 5.43 14.76
N ALA A 192 8.27 5.58 13.50
CA ALA A 192 8.74 6.87 12.97
C ALA A 192 7.64 7.94 13.01
N TYR A 193 6.41 7.63 12.56
CA TYR A 193 5.27 8.54 12.66
C TYR A 193 4.93 8.92 14.11
N ALA A 194 4.99 7.96 15.04
CA ALA A 194 4.78 8.24 16.45
C ALA A 194 5.88 9.16 17.03
N ALA A 195 7.14 8.98 16.61
CA ALA A 195 8.26 9.78 17.08
C ALA A 195 8.31 11.19 16.48
N ASN A 196 8.00 11.32 15.18
CA ASN A 196 8.08 12.58 14.45
C ASN A 196 6.85 13.47 14.69
N ASP A 197 5.66 12.86 14.58
CA ASP A 197 4.40 13.58 14.42
C ASP A 197 3.42 13.34 15.58
N GLY A 198 3.83 12.54 16.58
CA GLY A 198 3.00 12.22 17.74
C GLY A 198 1.80 11.33 17.42
N VAL A 199 1.81 10.62 16.28
CA VAL A 199 0.68 9.77 15.86
C VAL A 199 0.59 8.52 16.74
N VAL A 200 -0.42 8.49 17.60
CA VAL A 200 -0.58 7.46 18.64
C VAL A 200 -1.11 6.14 18.06
N ASP A 201 -1.80 6.17 16.93
CA ASP A 201 -2.39 4.99 16.31
C ASP A 201 -1.33 3.99 15.84
N GLY A 202 -0.23 4.48 15.24
CA GLY A 202 0.88 3.62 14.81
C GLY A 202 1.58 2.92 15.97
N ILE A 203 1.82 3.61 17.10
CA ILE A 203 2.42 2.96 18.27
C ILE A 203 1.46 1.98 18.96
N GLY A 204 0.14 2.23 18.86
CA GLY A 204 -0.89 1.32 19.36
C GLY A 204 -0.80 -0.06 18.73
N MET A 205 -0.58 -0.15 17.41
CA MET A 205 -0.39 -1.43 16.71
C MET A 205 0.90 -2.11 17.16
N VAL A 206 2.02 -1.37 17.22
CA VAL A 206 3.32 -1.89 17.70
C VAL A 206 3.19 -2.48 19.11
N MET A 207 2.50 -1.82 20.03
CA MET A 207 2.27 -2.33 21.39
C MET A 207 1.43 -3.61 21.43
N ARG A 208 0.52 -3.80 20.47
CA ARG A 208 -0.35 -4.99 20.41
C ARG A 208 0.31 -6.17 19.71
N ALA A 209 0.93 -5.93 18.55
CA ALA A 209 1.37 -6.95 17.61
C ALA A 209 2.88 -7.22 17.64
N ALA A 210 3.69 -6.29 18.15
CA ALA A 210 5.14 -6.46 18.25
C ALA A 210 5.52 -6.76 19.71
N LYS A 211 5.32 -8.00 20.18
CA LYS A 211 5.63 -8.43 21.55
C LYS A 211 6.74 -9.48 21.59
N PRO A 212 7.60 -9.48 22.63
CA PRO A 212 8.76 -10.38 22.72
C PRO A 212 8.41 -11.86 22.71
N ASP A 213 7.19 -12.20 23.14
CA ASP A 213 6.64 -13.54 23.27
C ASP A 213 5.54 -13.85 22.23
N LYS A 214 5.30 -12.95 21.27
CA LYS A 214 4.24 -13.09 20.27
C LYS A 214 4.71 -12.82 18.84
N ASN A 215 5.83 -13.39 18.41
CA ASN A 215 6.06 -13.52 16.96
C ASN A 215 5.17 -14.65 16.41
N THR A 216 3.87 -14.38 16.38
CA THR A 216 2.83 -15.21 15.75
C THR A 216 2.72 -14.85 14.27
N ALA A 217 1.92 -15.59 13.50
CA ALA A 217 1.65 -15.29 12.09
C ALA A 217 1.08 -13.88 11.82
N THR A 218 0.69 -13.16 12.87
CA THR A 218 0.11 -11.81 12.86
C THR A 218 1.01 -10.75 13.50
N SER A 219 2.24 -11.09 13.86
CA SER A 219 3.21 -10.12 14.38
C SER A 219 3.82 -9.30 13.24
N ILE A 220 4.23 -8.09 13.60
CA ILE A 220 4.84 -7.12 12.68
C ILE A 220 6.34 -6.91 12.95
N GLY A 221 6.96 -7.76 13.78
CA GLY A 221 8.40 -7.72 14.07
C GLY A 221 8.80 -6.89 15.29
N PHE A 222 8.91 -7.57 16.44
CA PHE A 222 9.26 -6.95 17.73
C PHE A 222 10.63 -6.28 17.76
N ARG A 223 11.69 -6.96 17.28
CA ARG A 223 13.06 -6.45 17.40
C ARG A 223 13.24 -5.20 16.55
N THR A 224 12.64 -5.19 15.37
CA THR A 224 12.67 -4.05 14.45
C THR A 224 11.95 -2.85 15.03
N ALA A 225 10.74 -3.02 15.56
CA ALA A 225 10.01 -1.94 16.22
C ALA A 225 10.80 -1.37 17.42
N ARG A 226 11.43 -2.23 18.24
CA ARG A 226 12.29 -1.79 19.35
C ARG A 226 13.52 -1.03 18.87
N ASN A 227 14.17 -1.49 17.81
CA ASN A 227 15.33 -0.80 17.25
C ASN A 227 14.93 0.56 16.67
N ALA A 228 13.79 0.63 15.96
CA ALA A 228 13.21 1.88 15.50
C ALA A 228 13.01 2.84 16.67
N LEU A 229 12.37 2.39 17.77
CA LEU A 229 12.13 3.22 18.95
C LEU A 229 13.42 3.80 19.52
N LYS A 230 14.47 2.98 19.61
CA LYS A 230 15.79 3.42 20.09
C LYS A 230 16.39 4.47 19.15
N VAL A 231 16.40 4.20 17.83
CA VAL A 231 17.00 5.09 16.83
C VAL A 231 16.25 6.42 16.76
N CYS A 232 14.91 6.39 16.69
CA CYS A 232 14.09 7.59 16.57
C CYS A 232 14.20 8.47 17.82
N ARG A 233 14.23 7.87 19.02
CA ARG A 233 14.49 8.61 20.26
C ARG A 233 15.88 9.23 20.30
N GLN A 234 16.91 8.51 19.87
CA GLN A 234 18.28 9.02 19.89
C GLN A 234 18.51 10.17 18.89
N LYS A 235 17.87 10.09 17.72
CA LYS A 235 18.02 11.10 16.65
C LYS A 235 17.01 12.25 16.77
N GLY A 236 15.98 12.11 17.61
CA GLY A 236 14.85 13.04 17.66
C GLY A 236 13.87 12.91 16.50
N ALA A 237 14.25 12.22 15.40
CA ALA A 237 13.40 11.91 14.26
C ALA A 237 13.91 10.68 13.49
N CYS A 238 13.02 10.04 12.73
CA CYS A 238 13.30 8.95 11.79
C CYS A 238 12.65 9.22 10.43
N SER A 239 13.12 8.57 9.37
CA SER A 239 12.38 8.65 8.09
C SER A 239 11.11 7.81 8.16
N THR A 240 10.01 8.36 7.64
CA THR A 240 8.75 7.65 7.38
C THR A 240 8.71 7.06 5.97
N LYS A 241 9.72 7.31 5.13
CA LYS A 241 9.82 6.76 3.77
C LYS A 241 10.42 5.37 3.79
N ALA A 242 9.75 4.43 3.12
CA ALA A 242 10.20 3.04 3.06
C ALA A 242 11.61 2.89 2.47
N SER A 243 11.92 3.64 1.41
CA SER A 243 13.21 3.55 0.73
C SER A 243 14.39 4.01 1.60
N ASP A 244 14.18 4.99 2.47
CA ASP A 244 15.20 5.43 3.44
C ASP A 244 15.44 4.38 4.52
N VAL A 245 14.37 3.71 5.00
CA VAL A 245 14.48 2.61 5.96
C VAL A 245 15.25 1.44 5.34
N VAL A 246 14.99 1.12 4.07
CA VAL A 246 15.76 0.09 3.35
C VAL A 246 17.24 0.45 3.29
N ARG A 247 17.60 1.68 2.90
CA ARG A 247 19.01 2.12 2.88
C ARG A 247 19.64 2.03 4.27
N MET A 248 18.93 2.45 5.31
CA MET A 248 19.39 2.33 6.69
C MET A 248 19.66 0.86 7.07
N LEU A 249 18.76 -0.07 6.71
CA LEU A 249 18.98 -1.51 6.93
C LEU A 249 20.13 -2.05 6.07
N GLN A 250 20.36 -1.51 4.88
CA GLN A 250 21.49 -1.89 4.04
C GLN A 250 22.84 -1.47 4.65
N ASP A 251 22.88 -0.31 5.30
CA ASP A 251 24.12 0.23 5.89
C ASP A 251 24.33 -0.20 7.34
N ASN A 252 23.26 -0.62 8.04
CA ASN A 252 23.31 -1.03 9.45
C ASN A 252 23.15 -2.55 9.60
N THR A 253 24.28 -3.25 9.67
CA THR A 253 24.34 -4.72 9.82
C THR A 253 23.61 -5.23 11.06
N PHE A 254 23.68 -4.50 12.17
CA PHE A 254 23.00 -4.87 13.41
C PHE A 254 21.47 -4.78 13.26
N ALA A 255 20.96 -3.64 12.77
CA ALA A 255 19.53 -3.46 12.55
C ALA A 255 18.99 -4.47 11.53
N ARG A 256 19.72 -4.71 10.44
CA ARG A 256 19.38 -5.75 9.46
C ARG A 256 19.34 -7.14 10.09
N GLY A 257 20.32 -7.50 10.93
CA GLY A 257 20.32 -8.78 11.62
C GLY A 257 19.09 -8.98 12.51
N GLN A 258 18.66 -7.93 13.22
CA GLN A 258 17.43 -7.97 14.02
C GLN A 258 16.17 -8.14 13.17
N MET A 259 16.09 -7.42 12.04
CA MET A 259 14.98 -7.56 11.09
C MET A 259 14.91 -8.97 10.49
N ILE A 260 16.04 -9.56 10.11
CA ILE A 260 16.08 -10.92 9.56
C ILE A 260 15.63 -11.96 10.59
N LEU A 261 15.95 -11.76 11.87
CA LEU A 261 15.45 -12.63 12.95
C LEU A 261 13.92 -12.52 13.11
N ASP A 262 13.37 -11.31 13.04
CA ASP A 262 11.91 -11.13 13.07
C ASP A 262 11.25 -11.84 11.88
N ILE A 263 11.73 -11.62 10.65
CA ILE A 263 11.18 -12.27 9.45
C ILE A 263 11.25 -13.79 9.55
N LYS A 264 12.37 -14.34 10.03
CA LYS A 264 12.52 -15.78 10.22
C LYS A 264 11.45 -16.33 11.16
N GLU A 265 11.28 -15.70 12.32
CA GLU A 265 10.31 -16.14 13.34
C GLU A 265 8.86 -16.00 12.83
N LEU A 266 8.55 -14.94 12.07
CA LEU A 266 7.25 -14.77 11.42
C LEU A 266 6.97 -15.87 10.40
N PHE A 267 7.97 -16.23 9.58
CA PHE A 267 7.83 -17.28 8.58
C PHE A 267 7.63 -18.66 9.23
N GLU A 268 8.36 -18.97 10.30
CA GLU A 268 8.20 -20.19 11.07
C GLU A 268 6.78 -20.26 11.69
N ALA A 269 6.32 -19.19 12.32
CA ALA A 269 4.98 -19.11 12.91
C ALA A 269 3.85 -19.22 11.88
N ALA A 270 4.02 -18.63 10.69
CA ALA A 270 3.07 -18.78 9.58
C ALA A 270 2.97 -20.24 9.11
N LYS A 271 4.12 -20.93 8.96
CA LYS A 271 4.13 -22.35 8.60
C LYS A 271 3.46 -23.21 9.66
N GLU A 272 3.69 -22.93 10.94
CA GLU A 272 3.07 -23.67 12.05
C GLU A 272 1.55 -23.47 12.13
N SER A 273 1.05 -22.29 11.76
CA SER A 273 -0.39 -22.00 11.73
C SER A 273 -1.09 -22.51 10.47
N GLY A 274 -0.33 -22.98 9.47
CA GLY A 274 -0.84 -23.35 8.15
C GLY A 274 -1.17 -22.14 7.27
N TYR A 275 -0.78 -20.93 7.68
CA TYR A 275 -0.88 -19.73 6.85
C TYR A 275 0.20 -19.77 5.75
N VAL A 276 -0.22 -19.68 4.50
CA VAL A 276 0.70 -19.64 3.37
C VAL A 276 1.12 -18.20 3.12
N VAL A 277 2.37 -17.88 3.50
CA VAL A 277 2.98 -16.59 3.15
C VAL A 277 3.07 -16.47 1.63
N GLU A 278 2.66 -15.32 1.14
CA GLU A 278 2.40 -15.04 -0.26
C GLU A 278 3.71 -15.03 -1.07
N ASN A 279 3.68 -15.60 -2.28
CA ASN A 279 4.84 -15.73 -3.16
C ASN A 279 4.67 -14.87 -4.42
N HIS A 280 4.34 -13.59 -4.24
CA HIS A 280 4.15 -12.63 -5.35
C HIS A 280 5.42 -12.39 -6.15
#